data_AF-A0A3N5WGV3-F1
#
_entry.id   AF-A0A3N5WGV3-F1
#
_cell.length_a   1.000
_cell.length_b   1.000
_cell.length_c   1.000
_cell.angle_alpha   90.00
_cell.angle_beta   90.00
_cell.angle_gamma   90.00
#
_symmetry.space_group_name_H-M   'P 1'
#
loop_
_entity.id
_entity.type
_entity.pdbx_description
1 polymer ?
#
loop_
_entity_poly.entity_id
_entity_poly.type
_entity_poly.pdbx_seq_one_letter_code
_entity_poly.pdbx_strand_id
1 'polypeptide(L)'
;MITPEAEPDEVDRMADVKGDRLLPALGGALERIDCKVGTEDLQARMAVEARGGQIVSFAYYSKWRPRTCSLDMQRDDPATKWRLTADGATRVQTPHGSFLIRALADAYEFQFLDVERQKFCGMDGYTNGRMTIKRQRATPECSVAGLLDREGLPRMMADAPSPPPATQDAAPRRVQTACREASAELCADAAFYPAAAGF
;
A
#
# COMPACT_ATOMS: atom_id res chain seq x y z
N MET A 1 2.53 14.93 51.73
CA MET A 1 3.07 13.64 51.26
C MET A 1 2.58 13.49 49.84
N ILE A 2 3.47 13.56 48.85
CA ILE A 2 3.12 13.42 47.43
C ILE A 2 3.16 11.92 47.16
N THR A 3 2.01 11.32 46.91
CA THR A 3 1.92 9.93 46.45
C THR A 3 2.56 9.87 45.06
N PRO A 4 3.56 9.01 44.82
CA PRO A 4 4.09 8.85 43.47
C PRO A 4 2.97 8.35 42.57
N GLU A 5 2.64 9.12 41.53
CA GLU A 5 1.76 8.67 40.46
C GLU A 5 2.39 7.42 39.86
N ALA A 6 1.64 6.31 39.86
CA ALA A 6 2.07 5.08 39.23
C ALA A 6 2.33 5.37 37.76
N GLU A 7 3.57 5.12 37.30
CA GLU A 7 3.87 5.19 35.87
C GLU A 7 2.93 4.23 35.13
N PRO A 8 2.33 4.65 34.01
CA PRO A 8 1.40 3.81 33.26
C PRO A 8 2.12 2.51 32.90
N ASP A 9 1.50 1.36 33.23
CA ASP A 9 2.02 0.03 32.93
C ASP A 9 2.54 -0.01 31.48
N GLU A 10 3.84 -0.23 31.32
CA GLU A 10 4.47 -0.35 30.01
C GLU A 10 3.80 -1.50 29.27
N VAL A 11 3.00 -1.18 28.26
CA VAL A 11 2.28 -2.17 27.47
C VAL A 11 3.32 -3.03 26.74
N ASP A 12 3.45 -4.30 27.12
CA ASP A 12 4.29 -5.26 26.41
C ASP A 12 3.79 -5.42 24.97
N ARG A 13 4.44 -4.72 24.04
CA ARG A 13 4.08 -4.72 22.61
C ARG A 13 4.33 -6.07 21.94
N MET A 14 5.12 -6.93 22.58
CA MET A 14 5.43 -8.27 22.12
C MET A 14 4.55 -9.35 22.77
N ALA A 15 3.57 -8.96 23.60
CA ALA A 15 2.62 -9.90 24.18
C ALA A 15 1.81 -10.62 23.08
N ASP A 16 1.50 -11.90 23.30
CA ASP A 16 0.65 -12.65 22.38
C ASP A 16 -0.78 -12.08 22.39
N VAL A 17 -1.31 -11.81 21.20
CA VAL A 17 -2.67 -11.26 21.04
C VAL A 17 -3.68 -12.40 20.98
N LYS A 18 -4.78 -12.29 21.74
CA LYS A 18 -5.81 -13.33 21.77
C LYS A 18 -6.44 -13.53 20.38
N GLY A 19 -6.45 -14.77 19.91
CA GLY A 19 -7.03 -15.15 18.60
C GLY A 19 -6.02 -15.19 17.46
N ASP A 20 -4.82 -14.67 17.67
CA ASP A 20 -3.73 -14.78 16.73
C ASP A 20 -3.21 -16.23 16.68
N ARG A 21 -2.90 -16.70 15.47
CA ARG A 21 -2.43 -18.07 15.19
C ARG A 21 -1.04 -18.03 14.56
N LEU A 22 -0.35 -19.17 14.59
CA LEU A 22 0.89 -19.32 13.82
C LEU A 22 0.59 -19.19 12.32
N LEU A 23 1.49 -18.54 11.59
CA LEU A 23 1.41 -18.49 10.14
C LEU A 23 1.60 -19.89 9.54
N PRO A 24 0.87 -20.24 8.48
CA PRO A 24 1.09 -21.48 7.75
C PRO A 24 2.50 -21.54 7.15
N ALA A 25 2.98 -22.75 6.85
CA ALA A 25 4.27 -22.94 6.19
C ALA A 25 4.31 -22.22 4.83
N LEU A 26 5.47 -21.67 4.49
CA LEU A 26 5.69 -21.02 3.21
C LEU A 26 5.72 -22.05 2.08
N GLY A 27 4.95 -21.78 1.02
CA GLY A 27 4.88 -22.64 -0.16
C GLY A 27 4.56 -21.83 -1.41
N GLY A 28 4.66 -22.44 -2.59
CA GLY A 28 4.36 -21.78 -3.86
C GLY A 28 5.52 -20.95 -4.45
N ALA A 29 5.19 -20.18 -5.49
CA ALA A 29 6.14 -19.38 -6.26
C ALA A 29 6.63 -18.16 -5.47
N LEU A 30 7.89 -17.78 -5.73
CA LEU A 30 8.50 -16.57 -5.20
C LEU A 30 8.08 -15.36 -6.05
N GLU A 31 7.64 -14.31 -5.38
CA GLU A 31 7.25 -13.04 -5.95
C GLU A 31 8.10 -11.94 -5.30
N ARG A 32 8.75 -11.13 -6.12
CA ARG A 32 9.59 -10.01 -5.69
C ARG A 32 9.03 -8.74 -6.29
N ILE A 33 8.73 -7.77 -5.44
CA ILE A 33 8.19 -6.49 -5.85
C ILE A 33 9.06 -5.38 -5.27
N ASP A 34 9.47 -4.42 -6.10
CA ASP A 34 10.10 -3.18 -5.67
C ASP A 34 9.31 -2.03 -6.28
N CYS A 35 8.83 -1.11 -5.45
CA CYS A 35 8.08 0.04 -5.90
C CYS A 35 8.55 1.33 -5.21
N LYS A 36 8.35 2.46 -5.89
CA LYS A 36 8.68 3.79 -5.39
C LYS A 36 7.55 4.77 -5.71
N VAL A 37 7.24 5.63 -4.76
CA VAL A 37 6.30 6.76 -4.91
C VAL A 37 6.96 8.05 -4.45
N GLY A 38 6.68 9.15 -5.14
CA GLY A 38 7.19 10.48 -4.82
C GLY A 38 8.47 10.88 -5.58
N THR A 39 9.10 11.96 -5.11
CA THR A 39 10.28 12.60 -5.73
C THR A 39 11.53 12.42 -4.86
N GLU A 40 12.68 12.89 -5.32
CA GLU A 40 13.96 12.67 -4.63
C GLU A 40 13.97 13.15 -3.16
N ASP A 41 13.21 14.20 -2.87
CA ASP A 41 13.19 14.88 -1.57
C ASP A 41 12.03 14.48 -0.67
N LEU A 42 11.00 13.88 -1.25
CA LEU A 42 9.82 13.33 -0.58
C LEU A 42 9.40 12.06 -1.30
N GLN A 43 9.83 10.91 -0.79
CA GLN A 43 9.54 9.61 -1.37
C GLN A 43 9.35 8.53 -0.31
N ALA A 44 8.60 7.51 -0.70
CA ALA A 44 8.55 6.21 -0.05
C ALA A 44 8.86 5.12 -1.08
N ARG A 45 9.56 4.08 -0.64
CA ARG A 45 9.86 2.90 -1.44
C ARG A 45 9.67 1.66 -0.59
N MET A 46 9.23 0.59 -1.22
CA MET A 46 8.99 -0.68 -0.57
C MET A 46 9.48 -1.81 -1.46
N ALA A 47 10.31 -2.67 -0.90
CA ALA A 47 10.67 -3.96 -1.46
C ALA A 47 9.96 -5.06 -0.68
N VAL A 48 9.36 -6.02 -1.36
CA VAL A 48 8.61 -7.12 -0.76
C VAL A 48 9.03 -8.42 -1.41
N GLU A 49 9.33 -9.42 -0.58
CA GLU A 49 9.41 -10.80 -1.02
C GLU A 49 8.21 -11.57 -0.46
N ALA A 50 7.46 -12.20 -1.35
CA ALA A 50 6.34 -13.05 -1.00
C ALA A 50 6.48 -14.44 -1.61
N ARG A 51 5.92 -15.45 -0.93
CA ARG A 51 5.91 -16.83 -1.41
C ARG A 51 4.51 -17.41 -1.29
N GLY A 52 3.93 -17.79 -2.44
CA GLY A 52 2.55 -18.29 -2.51
C GLY A 52 1.54 -17.31 -1.90
N GLY A 53 1.73 -16.01 -2.13
CA GLY A 53 0.86 -14.95 -1.62
C GLY A 53 1.15 -14.51 -0.17
N GLN A 54 1.98 -15.21 0.59
CA GLN A 54 2.37 -14.81 1.94
C GLN A 54 3.66 -13.98 1.94
N ILE A 55 3.71 -12.89 2.71
CA ILE A 55 4.93 -12.10 2.85
C ILE A 55 5.98 -12.87 3.66
N VAL A 56 7.19 -12.96 3.13
CA VAL A 56 8.36 -13.55 3.78
C VAL A 56 9.24 -12.46 4.37
N SER A 57 9.42 -11.36 3.63
CA SER A 57 10.17 -10.21 4.07
C SER A 57 9.67 -8.94 3.38
N PHE A 58 9.89 -7.80 4.01
CA PHE A 58 9.72 -6.50 3.38
C PHE A 58 10.74 -5.50 3.90
N ALA A 59 11.11 -4.54 3.06
CA ALA A 59 11.96 -3.43 3.41
C ALA A 59 11.28 -2.13 2.98
N TYR A 60 11.06 -1.24 3.95
CA TYR A 60 10.50 0.08 3.72
C TYR A 60 11.58 1.13 3.88
N TYR A 61 11.58 2.10 2.98
CA TYR A 61 12.34 3.32 3.15
C TYR A 61 11.48 4.52 2.80
N SER A 62 11.64 5.58 3.58
CA SER A 62 11.18 6.90 3.19
C SER A 62 12.25 7.95 3.34
N LYS A 63 12.16 8.97 2.51
CA LYS A 63 12.98 10.17 2.60
C LYS A 63 12.05 11.35 2.56
N TRP A 64 12.20 12.20 3.56
CA TRP A 64 11.63 13.52 3.60
C TRP A 64 12.72 14.45 4.11
N ARG A 65 13.41 15.15 3.18
CA ARG A 65 14.63 15.89 3.53
C ARG A 65 14.43 16.80 4.76
N PRO A 66 15.37 16.81 5.72
CA PRO A 66 16.65 16.07 5.73
C PRO A 66 16.55 14.64 6.31
N ARG A 67 15.36 14.17 6.66
CA ARG A 67 15.14 12.91 7.38
C ARG A 67 14.98 11.73 6.43
N THR A 68 15.46 10.58 6.88
CA THR A 68 15.30 9.29 6.21
C THR A 68 14.87 8.27 7.24
N CYS A 69 13.91 7.42 6.88
CA CYS A 69 13.51 6.27 7.66
C CYS A 69 13.84 5.02 6.86
N SER A 70 14.38 4.00 7.52
CA SER A 70 14.58 2.68 6.92
C SER A 70 14.23 1.61 7.93
N LEU A 71 13.47 0.61 7.50
CA LEU A 71 13.20 -0.59 8.26
C LEU A 71 13.11 -1.79 7.34
N ASP A 72 13.54 -2.93 7.86
CA ASP A 72 13.48 -4.22 7.22
C ASP A 72 12.92 -5.22 8.23
N MET A 73 12.06 -6.10 7.73
CA MET A 73 11.40 -7.12 8.53
C MET A 73 11.49 -8.43 7.77
N GLN A 74 11.95 -9.46 8.46
CA GLN A 74 12.04 -10.80 7.92
C GLN A 74 11.26 -11.76 8.82
N ARG A 75 10.50 -12.66 8.20
CA ARG A 75 9.86 -13.75 8.90
C ARG A 75 10.92 -14.64 9.55
N ASP A 76 10.60 -15.13 10.74
CA ASP A 76 11.47 -15.96 11.58
C ASP A 76 12.70 -15.22 12.17
N ASP A 77 12.78 -13.90 12.02
CA ASP A 77 13.73 -13.08 12.78
C ASP A 77 13.38 -13.10 14.29
N PRO A 78 14.33 -13.35 15.19
CA PRO A 78 14.07 -13.50 16.63
C PRO A 78 13.56 -12.23 17.31
N ALA A 79 13.77 -11.05 16.73
CA ALA A 79 13.28 -9.78 17.24
C ALA A 79 11.85 -9.46 16.79
N THR A 80 11.24 -10.32 15.97
CA THR A 80 9.88 -10.11 15.44
C THR A 80 8.96 -11.29 15.72
N LYS A 81 7.67 -11.01 15.93
CA LYS A 81 6.64 -12.05 16.04
C LYS A 81 5.64 -11.89 14.90
N TRP A 82 5.53 -12.94 14.09
CA TRP A 82 4.63 -12.98 12.95
C TRP A 82 3.44 -13.90 13.26
N ARG A 83 2.22 -13.37 13.17
CA ARG A 83 0.99 -14.10 13.50
C ARG A 83 -0.10 -13.87 12.45
N LEU A 84 -0.92 -14.88 12.23
CA LEU A 84 -2.15 -14.77 11.46
C LEU A 84 -3.27 -14.30 12.38
N THR A 85 -3.85 -13.14 12.08
CA THR A 85 -4.98 -12.58 12.84
C THR A 85 -6.29 -13.28 12.49
N ALA A 86 -7.32 -13.06 13.30
CA ALA A 86 -8.66 -13.63 13.08
C ALA A 86 -9.30 -13.19 11.75
N ASP A 87 -9.00 -11.97 11.29
CA ASP A 87 -9.46 -11.41 10.02
C ASP A 87 -8.56 -11.76 8.82
N GLY A 88 -7.60 -12.66 9.00
CA GLY A 88 -6.73 -13.18 7.94
C GLY A 88 -5.56 -12.28 7.55
N ALA A 89 -5.34 -11.17 8.25
CA ALA A 89 -4.15 -10.36 8.11
C ALA A 89 -2.94 -11.03 8.79
N THR A 90 -1.74 -10.66 8.38
CA THR A 90 -0.51 -11.02 9.08
C THR A 90 -0.10 -9.86 9.98
N ARG A 91 -0.10 -10.09 11.29
CA ARG A 91 0.46 -9.16 12.26
C ARG A 91 1.95 -9.41 12.41
N VAL A 92 2.73 -8.35 12.32
CA VAL A 92 4.16 -8.36 12.67
C VAL A 92 4.34 -7.48 13.88
N GLN A 93 4.69 -8.06 15.03
CA GLN A 93 4.98 -7.34 16.26
C GLN A 93 6.48 -7.17 16.43
N THR A 94 6.87 -5.98 16.84
CA THR A 94 8.24 -5.61 17.21
C THR A 94 8.20 -4.85 18.55
N PRO A 95 9.33 -4.73 19.26
CA PRO A 95 9.41 -3.84 20.43
C PRO A 95 9.05 -2.38 20.10
N HIS A 96 9.26 -1.99 18.84
CA HIS A 96 9.10 -0.63 18.36
C HIS A 96 7.77 -0.39 17.65
N GLY A 97 6.75 -1.25 17.84
CA GLY A 97 5.44 -1.10 17.21
C GLY A 97 5.04 -2.32 16.39
N SER A 98 3.95 -2.20 15.64
CA SER A 98 3.41 -3.33 14.89
C SER A 98 2.98 -2.98 13.48
N PHE A 99 2.89 -4.00 12.64
CA PHE A 99 2.43 -3.89 11.27
C PHE A 99 1.28 -4.88 11.05
N LEU A 100 0.27 -4.45 10.29
CA LEU A 100 -0.75 -5.35 9.74
C LEU A 100 -0.59 -5.44 8.24
N ILE A 101 -0.43 -6.66 7.75
CA ILE A 101 -0.20 -6.96 6.34
C ILE A 101 -1.40 -7.73 5.81
N ARG A 102 -2.11 -7.18 4.83
CA ARG A 102 -3.18 -7.88 4.12
C ARG A 102 -2.70 -8.29 2.74
N ALA A 103 -2.73 -9.59 2.47
CA ALA A 103 -2.54 -10.12 1.13
C ALA A 103 -3.90 -10.15 0.43
N LEU A 104 -4.10 -9.21 -0.50
CA LEU A 104 -5.28 -9.15 -1.36
C LEU A 104 -4.99 -9.89 -2.67
N ALA A 105 -6.03 -10.15 -3.46
CA ALA A 105 -5.91 -10.85 -4.74
C ALA A 105 -5.01 -10.10 -5.73
N ASP A 106 -5.09 -8.77 -5.75
CA ASP A 106 -4.41 -7.88 -6.69
C ASP A 106 -3.45 -6.89 -6.01
N ALA A 107 -3.28 -6.98 -4.68
CA ALA A 107 -2.44 -6.04 -3.94
C ALA A 107 -1.89 -6.62 -2.62
N TYR A 108 -0.92 -5.91 -2.06
CA TYR A 108 -0.49 -6.02 -0.68
C TYR A 108 -0.76 -4.71 0.03
N GLU A 109 -1.37 -4.77 1.20
CA GLU A 109 -1.58 -3.60 2.04
C GLU A 109 -0.78 -3.75 3.34
N PHE A 110 0.04 -2.75 3.65
CA PHE A 110 0.85 -2.66 4.85
C PHE A 110 0.33 -1.48 5.67
N GLN A 111 -0.15 -1.75 6.88
CA GLN A 111 -0.55 -0.74 7.84
C GLN A 111 0.48 -0.67 8.96
N PHE A 112 0.97 0.54 9.23
CA PHE A 112 1.95 0.85 10.26
C PHE A 112 1.17 1.34 11.48
N LEU A 113 1.37 0.67 12.62
CA LEU A 113 0.65 0.92 13.87
C LEU A 113 1.65 1.21 14.98
N ASP A 114 1.72 2.48 15.36
CA ASP A 114 2.55 3.02 16.43
C ASP A 114 4.01 2.56 16.32
N VAL A 115 4.56 2.67 15.11
CA VAL A 115 5.94 2.28 14.83
C VAL A 115 6.88 3.41 15.25
N GLU A 116 7.68 3.22 16.30
CA GLU A 116 8.58 4.24 16.83
C GLU A 116 9.59 4.72 15.78
N ARG A 117 9.55 6.03 15.53
CA ARG A 117 10.47 6.67 14.60
C ARG A 117 11.89 6.70 15.14
N GLN A 118 12.09 6.65 16.44
CA GLN A 118 13.43 6.85 17.00
C GLN A 118 14.39 5.74 16.56
N LYS A 119 13.89 4.49 16.51
CA LYS A 119 14.69 3.35 16.07
C LYS A 119 15.02 3.37 14.57
N PHE A 120 14.06 3.77 13.73
CA PHE A 120 14.15 3.60 12.28
C PHE A 120 14.48 4.89 11.51
N CYS A 121 14.20 6.04 12.11
CA CYS A 121 14.33 7.37 11.52
C CYS A 121 15.26 8.31 12.31
N GLY A 122 15.66 7.93 13.53
CA GLY A 122 16.46 8.77 14.43
C GLY A 122 15.73 10.06 14.86
N MET A 123 14.41 9.98 15.04
CA MET A 123 13.59 11.08 15.53
C MET A 123 12.43 10.58 16.38
N ASP A 124 11.96 11.40 17.31
CA ASP A 124 10.82 11.05 18.16
C ASP A 124 9.51 10.96 17.37
N GLY A 125 8.53 10.31 17.99
CA GLY A 125 7.18 10.12 17.44
C GLY A 125 6.97 8.73 16.85
N TYR A 126 5.83 8.57 16.19
CA TYR A 126 5.36 7.29 15.68
C TYR A 126 5.04 7.39 14.18
N THR A 127 5.38 6.37 13.43
CA THR A 127 4.95 6.20 12.04
C THR A 127 3.64 5.45 12.05
N ASN A 128 2.59 6.18 11.67
CA ASN A 128 1.25 5.66 11.48
C ASN A 128 0.83 5.92 10.03
N GLY A 129 0.25 4.92 9.39
CA GLY A 129 -0.20 5.07 8.02
C GLY A 129 -0.32 3.75 7.28
N ARG A 130 -0.45 3.86 5.97
CA ARG A 130 -0.66 2.72 5.09
C ARG A 130 0.15 2.86 3.82
N MET A 131 0.70 1.75 3.37
CA MET A 131 1.30 1.60 2.05
C MET A 131 0.61 0.45 1.32
N THR A 132 0.16 0.71 0.10
CA THR A 132 -0.48 -0.30 -0.75
C THR A 132 0.39 -0.52 -1.97
N ILE A 133 0.65 -1.78 -2.30
CA ILE A 133 1.41 -2.21 -3.47
C ILE A 133 0.47 -3.00 -4.36
N LYS A 134 0.22 -2.52 -5.58
CA LYS A 134 -0.58 -3.24 -6.57
C LYS A 134 0.29 -4.28 -7.27
N ARG A 135 -0.23 -5.50 -7.39
CA ARG A 135 0.35 -6.61 -8.15
C ARG A 135 0.10 -6.39 -9.64
N GLN A 136 0.79 -5.42 -10.24
CA GLN A 136 0.79 -5.26 -11.69
C GLN A 136 1.94 -6.07 -12.31
N ARG A 137 1.67 -6.78 -13.41
CA ARG A 137 2.64 -7.70 -14.04
C ARG A 137 3.84 -7.02 -14.69
N ALA A 138 3.74 -5.74 -15.05
CA ALA A 138 4.79 -5.02 -15.78
C ALA A 138 5.54 -4.00 -14.90
N THR A 139 4.80 -3.18 -14.14
CA THR A 139 5.39 -2.16 -13.28
C THR A 139 4.62 -2.12 -11.96
N PRO A 140 5.21 -2.56 -10.83
CA PRO A 140 4.55 -2.48 -9.55
C PRO A 140 4.32 -1.01 -9.15
N GLU A 141 3.06 -0.66 -8.95
CA GLU A 141 2.66 0.66 -8.44
C GLU A 141 2.49 0.58 -6.93
N CYS A 142 2.89 1.63 -6.23
CA CYS A 142 2.49 1.81 -4.85
C CYS A 142 1.98 3.21 -4.53
N SER A 143 1.12 3.23 -3.53
CA SER A 143 0.53 4.42 -2.95
C SER A 143 0.76 4.43 -1.44
N VAL A 144 0.83 5.63 -0.88
CA VAL A 144 1.00 5.85 0.56
C VAL A 144 -0.06 6.81 1.07
N ALA A 145 -0.49 6.59 2.30
CA ALA A 145 -1.39 7.48 3.04
C ALA A 145 -0.92 7.55 4.49
N GLY A 146 -0.85 8.75 5.09
CA GLY A 146 -0.38 8.94 6.48
C GLY A 146 1.15 8.89 6.65
N LEU A 147 1.86 8.07 5.86
CA LEU A 147 3.30 7.83 6.06
C LEU A 147 4.22 9.00 5.66
N LEU A 148 3.76 9.84 4.73
CA LEU A 148 4.48 11.03 4.27
C LEU A 148 3.80 12.33 4.70
N ASP A 149 2.75 12.24 5.52
CA ASP A 149 1.98 13.41 5.93
C ASP A 149 2.77 14.20 6.98
N ARG A 150 2.66 15.54 6.95
CA ARG A 150 3.28 16.37 7.98
C ARG A 150 2.51 16.15 9.28
N GLU A 151 3.09 15.43 10.24
CA GLU A 151 2.61 15.52 11.63
C GLU A 151 2.71 16.99 12.06
N GLY A 152 1.56 17.65 12.24
CA GLY A 152 1.50 19.07 12.61
C GLY A 152 0.40 19.91 11.94
N LEU A 153 -0.34 19.39 10.96
CA LEU A 153 -1.63 19.98 10.60
C LEU A 153 -2.74 19.18 11.27
N PRO A 154 -3.60 19.82 12.10
CA PRO A 154 -4.78 19.16 12.64
C PRO A 154 -5.54 18.46 11.51
N ARG A 155 -6.02 17.23 11.73
CA ARG A 155 -6.89 16.46 10.83
C ARG A 155 -8.22 17.15 10.47
N MET A 156 -8.39 18.44 10.79
CA MET A 156 -9.61 19.22 10.54
C MET A 156 -9.81 19.63 9.07
N MET A 157 -8.94 19.23 8.13
CA MET A 157 -9.11 19.54 6.69
C MET A 157 -9.15 18.32 5.76
N ALA A 158 -9.14 17.10 6.30
CA ALA A 158 -9.24 15.88 5.47
C ALA A 158 -10.70 15.49 5.12
N ASP A 159 -11.70 16.13 5.76
CA ASP A 159 -13.13 16.01 5.40
C ASP A 159 -13.56 17.18 4.50
N ALA A 160 -12.78 17.51 3.47
CA ALA A 160 -13.36 18.23 2.35
C ALA A 160 -14.37 17.26 1.68
N PRO A 161 -15.67 17.59 1.63
CA PRO A 161 -16.63 16.74 0.94
C PRO A 161 -16.15 16.59 -0.50
N SER A 162 -16.10 15.34 -0.97
CA SER A 162 -15.88 15.07 -2.39
C SER A 162 -16.85 15.95 -3.20
N PRO A 163 -16.40 16.61 -4.28
CA PRO A 163 -17.33 17.35 -5.12
C PRO A 163 -18.46 16.39 -5.52
N PRO A 164 -19.73 16.82 -5.43
CA PRO A 164 -20.84 15.97 -5.86
C PRO A 164 -20.58 15.54 -7.31
N PRO A 165 -20.95 14.30 -7.67
CA PRO A 165 -20.83 13.84 -9.05
C PRO A 165 -21.48 14.88 -9.96
N ALA A 166 -20.75 15.34 -10.97
CA ALA A 166 -21.26 16.28 -11.94
C ALA A 166 -22.59 15.75 -12.46
N THR A 167 -23.66 16.49 -12.17
CA THR A 167 -24.99 16.24 -12.71
C THR A 167 -24.86 16.20 -14.22
N GLN A 168 -25.03 15.02 -14.82
CA GLN A 168 -25.18 14.89 -16.26
C GLN A 168 -26.52 15.54 -16.59
N ASP A 169 -26.47 16.83 -16.90
CA ASP A 169 -27.63 17.52 -17.43
C ASP A 169 -28.06 16.84 -18.73
N ALA A 170 -29.35 16.53 -18.74
CA ALA A 170 -30.06 15.84 -19.78
C ALA A 170 -29.89 16.58 -21.11
N ALA A 171 -29.20 15.95 -22.06
CA ALA A 171 -29.33 16.30 -23.47
C ALA A 171 -30.77 15.97 -23.93
N PRO A 172 -31.47 16.89 -24.59
CA PRO A 172 -32.82 16.63 -25.07
C PRO A 172 -32.78 15.62 -26.23
N ARG A 173 -33.54 14.54 -26.06
CA ARG A 173 -34.03 13.66 -27.13
C ARG A 173 -34.57 14.50 -28.29
N ARG A 174 -33.94 14.43 -29.46
CA ARG A 174 -34.63 14.66 -30.72
C ARG A 174 -34.10 13.74 -31.82
N VAL A 175 -35.06 12.94 -32.31
CA VAL A 175 -35.14 12.34 -33.64
C VAL A 175 -34.26 11.10 -33.89
N GLN A 176 -34.79 9.95 -33.47
CA GLN A 176 -34.69 8.73 -34.25
C GLN A 176 -35.43 8.93 -35.57
N THR A 177 -34.72 8.91 -36.70
CA THR A 177 -35.32 8.52 -37.98
C THR A 177 -34.25 7.82 -38.84
N ALA A 178 -34.54 6.57 -39.16
CA ALA A 178 -34.16 5.83 -40.37
C ALA A 178 -32.66 5.75 -40.75
N CYS A 179 -32.05 4.62 -40.42
CA CYS A 179 -31.36 3.77 -41.40
C CYS A 179 -31.10 2.39 -40.76
N ARG A 180 -32.16 1.61 -40.64
CA ARG A 180 -32.09 0.15 -40.62
C ARG A 180 -32.73 -0.26 -41.94
N GLU A 181 -32.04 -1.12 -42.69
CA GLU A 181 -32.43 -1.67 -43.99
C GLU A 181 -32.11 -0.81 -45.22
N ALA A 182 -30.82 -0.76 -45.58
CA ALA A 182 -30.40 -0.89 -46.97
C ALA A 182 -28.96 -1.40 -47.03
N SER A 183 -28.79 -2.56 -47.67
CA SER A 183 -27.61 -3.03 -48.39
C SER A 183 -26.29 -3.28 -47.65
N ALA A 184 -25.93 -4.57 -47.64
CA ALA A 184 -24.57 -5.00 -47.88
C ALA A 184 -23.98 -4.32 -49.13
N GLU A 185 -22.67 -4.13 -49.15
CA GLU A 185 -21.85 -3.38 -50.13
C GLU A 185 -21.60 -1.91 -49.76
N LEU A 186 -20.32 -1.54 -49.77
CA LEU A 186 -19.72 -0.19 -49.54
C LEU A 186 -19.35 0.15 -48.09
N CYS A 187 -18.37 -0.57 -47.56
CA CYS A 187 -17.20 0.03 -46.88
C CYS A 187 -16.01 -0.98 -46.92
N ALA A 188 -15.65 -1.44 -48.12
CA ALA A 188 -14.24 -1.58 -48.50
C ALA A 188 -13.75 -0.14 -48.78
N ASP A 189 -12.56 0.35 -48.44
CA ASP A 189 -11.21 -0.17 -48.62
C ASP A 189 -10.25 0.68 -47.76
N ALA A 190 -9.26 0.05 -47.12
CA ALA A 190 -7.92 0.61 -46.92
C ALA A 190 -6.98 -0.44 -46.30
N ALA A 191 -6.76 -1.53 -47.03
CA ALA A 191 -5.52 -2.29 -46.91
C ALA A 191 -4.59 -1.84 -48.04
N PHE A 192 -3.51 -1.09 -47.74
CA PHE A 192 -2.27 -1.11 -48.53
C PHE A 192 -1.19 -0.21 -47.91
N TYR A 193 -0.11 -0.80 -47.41
CA TYR A 193 1.26 -0.28 -47.57
C TYR A 193 2.26 -1.40 -47.24
N PRO A 194 2.94 -1.98 -48.25
CA PRO A 194 4.20 -2.68 -48.04
C PRO A 194 5.41 -1.81 -48.41
N ALA A 195 6.55 -2.21 -47.84
CA ALA A 195 7.94 -2.04 -48.28
C ALA A 195 8.63 -0.66 -48.20
N ALA A 196 9.77 -0.64 -47.49
CA ALA A 196 11.04 -0.24 -48.11
C ALA A 196 12.22 -0.88 -47.36
N ALA A 197 12.98 -1.69 -48.10
CA ALA A 197 14.33 -2.11 -47.77
C ALA A 197 15.34 -1.13 -48.42
N GLY A 198 16.55 -1.04 -47.84
CA GLY A 198 17.76 -0.59 -48.53
C GLY A 198 18.41 0.68 -47.94
N PHE A 199 19.54 0.51 -47.25
CA PHE A 199 20.90 0.71 -47.79
C PHE A 199 21.91 -0.03 -46.92
#